data_AF-A0A519EF93-F1
#
_entry.id   AF-A0A519EF93-F1
#
_cell.length_a   1.000
_cell.length_b   1.000
_cell.length_c   1.000
_cell.angle_alpha   90.00
_cell.angle_beta   90.00
_cell.angle_gamma   90.00
#
_symmetry.space_group_name_H-M   'P 1'
#
loop_
_entity.id
_entity.type
_entity.pdbx_description
1 polymer ?
#
loop_
_entity_poly.entity_id
_entity_poly.type
_entity_poly.pdbx_seq_one_letter_code
_entity_poly.pdbx_strand_id
1 'polypeptide(L)'
;MTVLEEPAAERQPLFGFGSILLAGFIGGPPAAGLLAFLNVQEATARARQLTLGYFVAATAVWYWCLMQVPPDAISQFLIHVPAWLVLSWPASLLLRPFHRAHRVGRDKFKSVWTAVGIAILVRIALAALELAIATSAGSLGA
;
A
#
# COMPACT_ATOMS: atom_id res chain seq x y z
N MET A 1 -22.18 -37.24 -23.16
CA MET A 1 -21.77 -36.57 -21.92
C MET A 1 -20.58 -35.69 -22.24
N THR A 2 -20.83 -34.44 -22.61
CA THR A 2 -19.80 -33.41 -22.75
C THR A 2 -19.51 -32.88 -21.36
N VAL A 3 -18.36 -33.24 -20.81
CA VAL A 3 -17.80 -32.59 -19.62
C VAL A 3 -17.53 -31.16 -20.05
N LEU A 4 -18.40 -30.23 -19.66
CA LEU A 4 -18.08 -28.81 -19.72
C LEU A 4 -16.93 -28.63 -18.74
N GLU A 5 -15.70 -28.56 -19.26
CA GLU A 5 -14.56 -28.08 -18.49
C GLU A 5 -14.95 -26.69 -17.99
N GLU A 6 -15.37 -26.62 -16.73
CA GLU A 6 -15.64 -25.39 -16.02
C GLU A 6 -14.37 -24.55 -16.18
N PRO A 7 -14.42 -23.37 -16.84
CA PRO A 7 -13.22 -22.60 -17.11
C PRO A 7 -12.56 -22.34 -15.76
N ALA A 8 -11.34 -22.88 -15.58
CA ALA A 8 -10.60 -22.76 -14.35
C ALA A 8 -10.65 -21.29 -13.93
N ALA A 9 -11.35 -20.99 -12.83
CA ALA A 9 -11.64 -19.63 -12.41
C ALA A 9 -10.34 -18.81 -12.46
N GLU A 10 -10.28 -17.86 -13.39
CA GLU A 10 -9.05 -17.14 -13.70
C GLU A 10 -8.63 -16.37 -12.45
N ARG A 11 -7.55 -16.83 -11.80
CA ARG A 11 -7.08 -16.23 -10.55
C ARG A 11 -6.74 -14.76 -10.79
N GLN A 12 -7.25 -13.89 -9.93
CA GLN A 12 -7.04 -12.45 -10.11
C GLN A 12 -5.54 -12.12 -10.08
N PRO A 13 -5.04 -11.31 -11.03
CA PRO A 13 -3.63 -10.95 -11.05
C PRO A 13 -3.29 -10.08 -9.83
N LEU A 14 -2.23 -10.46 -9.12
CA LEU A 14 -1.74 -9.73 -7.95
C LEU A 14 -0.77 -8.61 -8.35
N PHE A 15 -0.61 -7.61 -7.50
CA PHE A 15 0.50 -6.66 -7.60
C PHE A 15 1.81 -7.32 -7.13
N GLY A 16 2.87 -7.20 -7.93
CA GLY A 16 4.20 -7.69 -7.55
C GLY A 16 4.75 -6.93 -6.34
N PHE A 17 5.70 -7.55 -5.63
CA PHE A 17 6.35 -6.93 -4.48
C PHE A 17 7.02 -5.60 -4.83
N GLY A 18 7.74 -5.53 -5.95
CA GLY A 18 8.34 -4.29 -6.44
C GLY A 18 7.30 -3.20 -6.72
N SER A 19 6.13 -3.55 -7.24
CA SER A 19 5.04 -2.61 -7.50
C SER A 19 4.46 -2.05 -6.20
N ILE A 20 4.29 -2.89 -5.18
CA ILE A 20 3.85 -2.46 -3.84
C ILE A 20 4.90 -1.56 -3.20
N LEU A 21 6.18 -1.92 -3.35
CA LEU A 21 7.25 -1.11 -2.79
C LEU A 21 7.33 0.27 -3.43
N LEU A 22 7.23 0.32 -4.76
CA LEU A 22 7.26 1.56 -5.51
C LEU A 22 6.03 2.43 -5.18
N ALA A 23 4.85 1.81 -5.08
CA ALA A 23 3.65 2.53 -4.68
C ALA A 23 3.77 3.10 -3.27
N GLY A 24 4.36 2.36 -2.34
CA GLY A 24 4.61 2.84 -0.99
C GLY A 24 5.64 3.95 -0.90
N PHE A 25 6.64 3.95 -1.78
CA PHE A 25 7.61 5.05 -1.89
C PHE A 25 6.95 6.34 -2.42
N ILE A 26 6.05 6.23 -3.40
CA ILE A 26 5.40 7.40 -4.01
C ILE A 26 4.26 7.92 -3.13
N GLY A 27 3.38 7.04 -2.65
CA GLY A 27 2.15 7.38 -1.95
C GLY A 27 2.17 7.11 -0.44
N GLY A 28 3.32 6.70 0.11
CA GLY A 28 3.47 6.33 1.52
C GLY A 28 2.87 4.96 1.86
N PRO A 29 2.95 4.54 3.14
CA PRO A 29 2.36 3.30 3.62
C PRO A 29 0.87 3.10 3.27
N PRO A 30 0.00 4.13 3.18
CA PRO A 30 -1.38 3.95 2.70
C PRO A 30 -1.48 3.35 1.31
N ALA A 31 -0.64 3.79 0.36
CA ALA A 31 -0.66 3.29 -1.01
C ALA A 31 -0.18 1.83 -1.08
N ALA A 32 0.91 1.51 -0.39
CA ALA A 32 1.37 0.12 -0.28
C ALA A 32 0.33 -0.77 0.43
N GLY A 33 -0.34 -0.24 1.46
CA GLY A 33 -1.37 -0.95 2.21
C GLY A 33 -2.60 -1.27 1.38
N LEU A 34 -3.04 -0.33 0.55
CA LEU A 34 -4.14 -0.56 -0.40
C LEU A 34 -3.79 -1.69 -1.38
N LEU A 35 -2.61 -1.64 -2.01
CA LEU A 35 -2.20 -2.69 -2.95
C LEU A 35 -1.98 -4.05 -2.27
N ALA A 36 -1.40 -4.04 -1.07
CA ALA A 36 -1.24 -5.24 -0.25
C ALA A 36 -2.60 -5.84 0.14
N PHE A 37 -3.56 -5.01 0.50
CA PHE A 37 -4.92 -5.44 0.83
C PHE A 37 -5.64 -6.06 -0.38
N LEU A 38 -5.50 -5.44 -1.56
CA LEU A 38 -6.01 -6.01 -2.81
C LEU A 38 -5.40 -7.39 -3.09
N ASN A 39 -4.14 -7.61 -2.72
CA ASN A 39 -3.49 -8.90 -2.91
C ASN A 39 -3.95 -10.00 -1.95
N VAL A 40 -4.54 -9.65 -0.81
CA VAL A 40 -4.94 -10.61 0.23
C VAL A 40 -6.46 -10.76 0.33
N GLN A 41 -7.24 -10.26 -0.64
CA GLN A 41 -8.71 -10.34 -0.58
C GLN A 41 -9.25 -11.76 -0.50
N GLU A 42 -8.63 -12.68 -1.23
CA GLU A 42 -8.97 -14.12 -1.23
C GLU A 42 -8.28 -14.89 -0.10
N ALA A 43 -7.46 -14.23 0.72
CA ALA A 43 -6.79 -14.86 1.85
C ALA A 43 -7.73 -15.05 3.05
N THR A 44 -7.24 -15.80 4.03
CA THR A 44 -7.94 -15.99 5.31
C THR A 44 -8.24 -14.66 6.01
N ALA A 45 -9.32 -14.60 6.78
CA ALA A 45 -9.69 -13.39 7.53
C ALA A 45 -8.54 -12.89 8.43
N ARG A 46 -7.80 -13.82 9.06
CA ARG A 46 -6.62 -13.51 9.87
C ARG A 46 -5.53 -12.82 9.06
N ALA A 47 -5.22 -13.31 7.86
CA ALA A 47 -4.21 -12.68 7.00
C ALA A 47 -4.61 -11.27 6.57
N ARG A 48 -5.90 -11.07 6.24
CA ARG A 48 -6.44 -9.75 5.90
C ARG A 48 -6.33 -8.77 7.07
N GLN A 49 -6.74 -9.19 8.27
CA GLN A 49 -6.66 -8.37 9.48
C GLN A 49 -5.22 -8.02 9.85
N LEU A 50 -4.29 -8.97 9.77
CA LEU A 50 -2.86 -8.71 10.03
C LEU A 50 -2.26 -7.73 9.03
N THR A 51 -2.59 -7.90 7.74
CA THR A 51 -2.12 -6.99 6.68
C THR A 51 -2.66 -5.59 6.91
N LEU A 52 -3.97 -5.46 7.14
CA LEU A 52 -4.62 -4.17 7.39
C LEU A 52 -4.06 -3.51 8.66
N GLY A 53 -4.01 -4.24 9.77
CA GLY A 53 -3.51 -3.73 11.05
C GLY A 53 -2.06 -3.26 10.95
N TYR A 54 -1.22 -4.00 10.23
CA TYR A 54 0.16 -3.60 9.97
C TYR A 54 0.22 -2.28 9.20
N PHE A 55 -0.50 -2.15 8.08
CA PHE A 55 -0.42 -0.94 7.26
C PHE A 55 -1.06 0.28 7.92
N VAL A 56 -2.08 0.09 8.77
CA VAL A 56 -2.62 1.17 9.62
C VAL A 56 -1.56 1.64 10.61
N ALA A 57 -0.90 0.72 11.32
CA ALA A 57 0.18 1.06 12.26
C ALA A 57 1.36 1.72 11.54
N ALA A 58 1.78 1.17 10.39
CA ALA A 58 2.86 1.73 9.57
C ALA A 58 2.52 3.15 9.07
N THR A 59 1.26 3.41 8.71
CA THR A 59 0.80 4.74 8.33
C THR A 59 0.91 5.72 9.49
N ALA A 60 0.46 5.32 10.70
CA ALA A 60 0.55 6.17 11.89
C ALA A 60 2.01 6.49 12.25
N VAL A 61 2.90 5.49 12.24
CA VAL A 61 4.33 5.68 12.52
C VAL A 61 4.98 6.58 11.47
N TRP A 62 4.71 6.34 10.19
CA TRP A 62 5.25 7.16 9.11
C TRP A 62 4.77 8.61 9.19
N TYR A 63 3.48 8.82 9.43
CA TYR A 63 2.91 10.16 9.59
C TYR A 63 3.48 10.87 10.81
N TRP A 64 3.63 10.16 11.94
CA TRP A 64 4.30 10.70 13.12
C TRP A 64 5.73 11.13 12.80
N CYS A 65 6.52 10.32 12.10
CA CYS A 65 7.88 10.69 11.68
C CYS A 65 7.89 11.96 10.82
N LEU A 66 6.94 12.11 9.90
CA LEU A 66 6.83 13.32 9.07
C LEU A 66 6.50 14.58 9.89
N MET A 67 5.72 14.45 10.96
CA MET A 67 5.35 15.58 11.82
C MET A 67 6.50 16.05 12.74
N GLN A 68 7.56 15.24 12.91
CA GLN A 68 8.72 15.58 13.74
C GLN A 68 9.81 16.36 13.00
N VAL A 69 9.67 16.50 11.68
CA VAL A 69 10.62 17.26 10.84
C VAL A 69 9.95 18.50 10.25
N PRO A 70 10.74 19.52 9.90
CA PRO A 70 10.21 20.71 9.25
C PRO A 70 9.47 20.37 7.96
N PRO A 71 8.45 21.15 7.57
CA PRO A 71 7.60 20.85 6.42
C PRO A 71 8.27 21.13 5.06
N ASP A 72 9.60 21.25 5.02
CA ASP A 72 10.33 21.42 3.77
C ASP A 72 10.55 20.07 3.05
N ALA A 73 10.61 20.12 1.72
CA ALA A 73 10.69 18.93 0.89
C ALA A 73 11.94 18.08 1.18
N ILE A 74 13.05 18.70 1.58
CA ILE A 74 14.32 18.01 1.80
C ILE A 74 14.24 17.24 3.13
N SER A 75 13.84 17.88 4.22
CA SER A 75 13.68 17.23 5.53
C SER A 75 12.66 16.09 5.48
N GLN A 76 11.52 16.31 4.82
CA GLN A 76 10.52 15.26 4.62
C GLN A 76 11.06 14.09 3.80
N PHE A 77 11.81 14.37 2.73
CA PHE A 77 12.43 13.32 1.93
C PHE A 77 13.46 12.52 2.73
N LEU A 78 14.30 13.20 3.51
CA LEU A 78 15.34 12.58 4.33
C LEU A 78 14.78 11.66 5.42
N ILE A 79 13.60 11.96 5.99
CA ILE A 79 12.94 11.03 6.93
C ILE A 79 12.11 9.96 6.20
N HIS A 80 11.52 10.30 5.05
CA HIS A 80 10.65 9.41 4.30
C HIS A 80 11.40 8.15 3.85
N VAL A 81 12.58 8.30 3.26
CA VAL A 81 13.39 7.19 2.73
C VAL A 81 13.71 6.14 3.81
N PRO A 82 14.34 6.48 4.96
CA PRO A 82 14.66 5.50 5.99
C PRO A 82 13.41 4.94 6.66
N ALA A 83 12.40 5.77 6.96
CA ALA A 83 11.14 5.27 7.53
C ALA A 83 10.48 4.26 6.60
N TRP A 84 10.45 4.54 5.29
CA TRP A 84 9.92 3.64 4.29
C TRP A 84 10.71 2.33 4.19
N LEU A 85 12.05 2.39 4.17
CA LEU A 85 12.89 1.19 4.15
C LEU A 85 12.64 0.30 5.37
N VAL A 86 12.58 0.89 6.58
CA VAL A 86 12.30 0.15 7.82
C VAL A 86 10.92 -0.50 7.78
N LEU A 87 9.89 0.23 7.33
CA LEU A 87 8.52 -0.28 7.22
C LEU A 87 8.32 -1.23 6.03
N SER A 88 9.22 -1.25 5.05
CA SER A 88 9.14 -2.18 3.92
C SER A 88 9.54 -3.62 4.30
N TRP A 89 10.37 -3.77 5.34
CA TRP A 89 10.90 -5.07 5.75
C TRP A 89 9.81 -6.00 6.30
N PRO A 90 9.01 -5.63 7.30
CA PRO A 90 7.93 -6.49 7.78
C PRO A 90 6.82 -6.68 6.73
N ALA A 91 6.57 -5.67 5.88
CA ALA A 91 5.64 -5.79 4.76
C ALA A 91 6.06 -6.92 3.80
N SER A 92 7.37 -7.05 3.55
CA SER A 92 7.92 -8.15 2.74
C SER A 92 7.62 -9.52 3.34
N LEU A 93 7.75 -9.67 4.66
CA LEU A 93 7.51 -10.93 5.36
C LEU A 93 6.03 -11.31 5.33
N LEU A 94 5.14 -10.33 5.50
CA LEU A 94 3.70 -10.52 5.43
C LEU A 94 3.24 -10.94 4.04
N LEU A 95 3.83 -10.37 2.98
CA LEU A 95 3.39 -10.60 1.61
C LEU A 95 4.07 -11.78 0.91
N ARG A 96 5.23 -12.23 1.42
CA ARG A 96 6.02 -13.32 0.85
C ARG A 96 5.23 -14.62 0.60
N PRO A 97 4.35 -15.09 1.51
CA PRO A 97 3.59 -16.32 1.30
C PRO A 97 2.65 -16.21 0.09
N PHE A 98 1.97 -15.07 -0.08
CA PHE A 98 1.03 -14.82 -1.18
C PHE A 98 1.74 -14.76 -2.52
N HIS A 99 2.86 -14.04 -2.59
CA HIS A 99 3.63 -13.95 -3.84
C HIS A 99 4.29 -15.28 -4.22
N ARG A 100 4.69 -16.10 -3.25
CA ARG A 100 5.17 -17.47 -3.52
C ARG A 100 4.06 -18.35 -4.07
N ALA A 101 2.88 -18.34 -3.44
CA ALA A 101 1.72 -19.12 -3.91
C ALA A 101 1.30 -18.71 -5.33
N HIS A 102 1.27 -17.40 -5.62
CA HIS A 102 0.94 -16.86 -6.95
C HIS A 102 1.97 -17.24 -8.02
N ARG A 103 3.27 -17.18 -7.70
CA ARG A 103 4.34 -17.59 -8.62
C ARG A 103 4.27 -19.08 -8.96
N VAL A 104 3.93 -19.93 -8.00
CA VAL A 104 3.77 -21.38 -8.23
C VAL A 104 2.58 -21.65 -9.16
N GLY A 105 1.52 -20.83 -9.11
CA GLY A 105 0.37 -20.90 -10.01
C GLY A 105 0.64 -20.48 -11.46
N ARG A 106 1.84 -19.94 -11.78
CA ARG A 106 2.17 -19.29 -13.08
C ARG A 106 1.25 -18.13 -13.47
N ASP A 107 0.60 -17.52 -12.48
CA ASP A 107 -0.35 -16.44 -12.71
C ASP A 107 0.38 -15.11 -13.04
N LYS A 108 -0.22 -14.29 -13.91
CA LYS A 108 0.34 -12.99 -14.31
C LYS A 108 0.25 -11.98 -13.14
N PHE A 109 1.23 -11.08 -13.06
CA PHE A 109 1.18 -9.93 -12.15
C PHE A 109 0.58 -8.71 -12.85
N LYS A 110 -0.08 -7.82 -12.09
CA LYS A 110 -0.55 -6.52 -12.57
C LYS A 110 0.64 -5.61 -12.94
N SER A 111 0.39 -4.73 -13.91
CA SER A 111 1.37 -3.75 -14.40
C SER A 111 1.88 -2.83 -13.29
N VAL A 112 3.18 -2.53 -13.31
CA VAL A 112 3.82 -1.55 -12.43
C VAL A 112 3.19 -0.16 -12.60
N TRP A 113 2.81 0.20 -13.83
CA TRP A 113 2.16 1.49 -14.11
C TRP A 113 0.82 1.66 -13.41
N THR A 114 0.05 0.57 -13.27
CA THR A 114 -1.19 0.59 -12.50
C THR A 114 -0.92 0.87 -11.02
N ALA A 115 0.12 0.28 -10.45
CA ALA A 115 0.53 0.54 -9.07
C ALA A 115 0.98 1.99 -8.87
N VAL A 116 1.75 2.55 -9.80
CA VAL A 116 2.16 3.95 -9.80
C VAL A 116 0.95 4.88 -9.88
N GLY A 117 0.00 4.61 -10.80
CA GLY A 117 -1.22 5.40 -10.92
C GLY A 117 -2.04 5.41 -9.62
N ILE A 118 -2.20 4.25 -8.97
CA ILE A 118 -2.87 4.16 -7.67
C ILE A 118 -2.11 4.96 -6.60
N ALA A 119 -0.77 4.87 -6.58
CA ALA A 119 0.03 5.59 -5.61
C ALA A 119 -0.11 7.13 -5.74
N ILE A 120 -0.13 7.63 -6.96
CA ILE A 120 -0.36 9.05 -7.24
C ILE A 120 -1.76 9.47 -6.76
N LEU A 121 -2.80 8.68 -7.05
CA LEU A 121 -4.16 8.97 -6.59
C LEU A 121 -4.25 9.00 -5.06
N VAL A 122 -3.61 8.05 -4.38
CA VAL A 122 -3.55 8.03 -2.91
C VAL A 122 -2.82 9.27 -2.39
N ARG A 123 -1.71 9.68 -3.02
CA ARG A 123 -0.97 10.89 -2.61
C ARG A 123 -1.81 12.15 -2.76
N ILE A 124 -2.56 12.28 -3.86
CA ILE A 124 -3.49 13.40 -4.09
C ILE A 124 -4.58 13.40 -3.03
N ALA A 125 -5.18 12.25 -2.73
CA ALA A 125 -6.21 12.13 -1.70
C ALA A 125 -5.70 12.54 -0.31
N LEU A 126 -4.48 12.14 0.05
CA LEU A 126 -3.83 12.55 1.30
C LEU A 126 -3.58 14.05 1.35
N ALA A 127 -3.07 14.66 0.27
CA ALA A 127 -2.85 16.09 0.19
C ALA A 127 -4.16 16.89 0.31
N ALA A 128 -5.24 16.40 -0.32
CA ALA A 128 -6.57 17.00 -0.21
C ALA A 128 -7.12 16.89 1.23
N LEU A 129 -6.88 15.77 1.90
CA LEU A 129 -7.26 15.57 3.30
C LEU A 129 -6.50 16.52 4.24
N GLU A 130 -5.17 16.63 4.07
CA GLU A 130 -4.34 17.58 4.83
C GLU A 130 -4.83 19.02 4.67
N LEU A 131 -5.16 19.42 3.44
CA LEU A 131 -5.72 20.74 3.15
C LEU A 131 -7.07 20.95 3.85
N ALA A 132 -7.97 19.96 3.83
CA ALA A 132 -9.27 20.04 4.49
C ALA A 132 -9.16 20.12 6.03
N ILE A 133 -8.17 19.44 6.60
CA ILE A 133 -7.88 19.53 8.04
C ILE A 133 -7.35 20.92 8.39
N ALA A 134 -6.43 21.46 7.58
CA ALA A 134 -5.89 22.81 7.80
C ALA A 134 -6.97 23.90 7.70
N THR A 135 -7.89 23.80 6.75
CA THR A 135 -8.98 24.79 6.59
C THR A 135 -9.99 24.73 7.74
N SER A 136 -10.33 23.54 8.23
CA SER A 136 -11.25 23.37 9.36
C SER A 136 -10.64 23.80 10.71
N ALA A 137 -9.32 23.67 10.88
CA ALA A 137 -8.63 24.19 12.06
C ALA A 137 -8.59 25.74 12.07
N GLY A 138 -8.45 26.37 10.90
CA GLY A 138 -8.48 27.83 10.77
C GLY A 138 -9.84 28.46 11.06
N SER A 139 -10.95 27.74 10.81
CA SER A 139 -12.30 28.27 11.05
C SER A 139 -12.76 28.24 12.51
N LEU A 140 -12.04 27.54 13.40
CA LEU A 140 -12.34 27.46 14.84
C LEU A 140 -11.55 28.48 15.67
N GLY A 141 -10.59 29.19 15.06
CA GLY A 141 -9.74 30.18 15.71
C GLY A 141 -10.06 31.64 15.36
N ALA A 142 -11.15 31.89 14.62
CA ALA A 142 -11.68 33.22 14.27
C ALA A 142 -13.05 33.41 14.92
#